data_AF-A0A926NIE5-F1
#
_entry.id   AF-A0A926NIE5-F1
#
_cell.length_a   1.000
_cell.length_b   1.000
_cell.length_c   1.000
_cell.angle_alpha   90.00
_cell.angle_beta   90.00
_cell.angle_gamma   90.00
#
_symmetry.space_group_name_H-M   'P 1'
#
loop_
_entity.id
_entity.type
_entity.pdbx_description
1 polymer ?
#
loop_
_entity_poly.entity_id
_entity_poly.type
_entity_poly.pdbx_seq_one_letter_code
_entity_poly.pdbx_strand_id
1 'polypeptide(L)' 'MISFEKFRVWYTKTYGKVVIKDIMSKTGLSRNTVDKIWNDGVVSTKIINTICSTYDIRVEDIMEYRKDGQ' A
#
# COMPACT_ATOMS: atom_id res chain seq x y z
N MET A 1 -10.77 -8.93 -7.03
CA MET A 1 -10.50 -8.10 -5.84
C MET A 1 -9.45 -7.03 -6.13
N ILE A 2 -9.53 -5.87 -5.45
CA ILE A 2 -8.43 -4.89 -5.46
C ILE A 2 -7.29 -5.47 -4.62
N SER A 3 -6.08 -5.43 -5.17
CA SER A 3 -4.85 -5.84 -4.48
C SER A 3 -3.86 -4.69 -4.45
N PHE A 4 -3.11 -4.62 -3.35
CA PHE A 4 -1.97 -3.72 -3.10
C PHE A 4 -0.63 -4.43 -3.32
N GLU A 5 -0.60 -5.57 -4.00
CA GLU A 5 0.65 -6.31 -4.21
C GLU A 5 1.71 -5.45 -4.90
N LYS A 6 1.32 -4.63 -5.89
CA LYS A 6 2.25 -3.71 -6.55
C LYS A 6 2.95 -2.78 -5.55
N PHE A 7 2.21 -2.20 -4.61
CA PHE A 7 2.79 -1.40 -3.53
C PHE A 7 3.74 -2.21 -2.64
N ARG A 8 3.36 -3.43 -2.23
CA ARG A 8 4.21 -4.29 -1.39
C ARG A 8 5.53 -4.64 -2.08
N VAL A 9 5.46 -5.01 -3.35
CA VAL A 9 6.63 -5.34 -4.18
C VAL A 9 7.49 -4.11 -4.40
N TRP A 10 6.89 -2.98 -4.78
CA TRP A 10 7.60 -1.72 -4.97
C TRP A 10 8.33 -1.29 -3.68
N TYR A 11 7.62 -1.28 -2.54
CA TYR A 11 8.20 -0.87 -1.27
C TYR A 11 9.37 -1.78 -0.87
N THR A 12 9.22 -3.10 -1.05
CA THR A 12 10.29 -4.06 -0.75
C THR A 12 11.50 -3.88 -1.67
N LYS A 13 11.30 -3.58 -2.96
CA LYS A 13 12.40 -3.29 -3.90
C LYS A 13 13.13 -1.99 -3.55
N THR A 14 12.39 -0.95 -3.16
CA THR A 14 12.97 0.36 -2.83
C THR A 14 13.73 0.37 -1.51
N TYR A 15 13.22 -0.33 -0.49
CA TYR A 15 13.75 -0.27 0.88
C TYR A 15 14.41 -1.57 1.36
N GLY A 16 14.41 -2.63 0.55
CA GLY A 16 15.00 -3.95 0.83
C GLY A 16 14.20 -4.81 1.81
N LYS A 17 13.49 -4.21 2.77
CA LYS A 17 12.61 -4.90 3.71
C LYS A 17 11.40 -4.05 4.07
N VAL A 18 10.32 -4.72 4.41
CA VAL A 18 9.09 -4.06 4.86
C VAL A 18 9.21 -3.74 6.34
N VAL A 19 9.21 -2.45 6.66
CA VAL A 19 9.20 -1.98 8.05
C VAL A 19 7.90 -1.24 8.29
N ILE A 20 6.90 -1.91 8.86
CA ILE A 20 5.57 -1.33 9.14
C ILE A 20 5.67 0.00 9.90
N LYS A 21 6.60 0.08 10.86
CA LYS A 21 6.87 1.32 11.62
C LYS A 21 7.31 2.49 10.73
N ASP A 22 8.11 2.25 9.69
CA ASP A 22 8.54 3.28 8.75
C ASP A 22 7.36 3.79 7.93
N ILE A 23 6.53 2.87 7.43
CA ILE A 23 5.31 3.22 6.70
C ILE A 23 4.40 4.09 7.57
N MET A 24 4.14 3.67 8.81
CA MET A 24 3.33 4.45 9.76
C MET A 24 3.93 5.83 10.02
N SER A 25 5.25 5.91 10.21
CA SER A 25 5.94 7.17 10.49
C SER A 25 5.89 8.15 9.31
N LYS A 26 6.03 7.65 8.07
CA LYS A 26 6.04 8.49 6.85
C LYS A 26 4.64 8.93 6.43
N THR A 27 3.67 8.02 6.54
CA THR A 27 2.30 8.24 6.06
C THR A 27 1.35 8.79 7.12
N GLY A 28 1.72 8.70 8.41
CA GLY A 28 0.83 8.99 9.53
C GLY A 28 -0.31 7.97 9.71
N LEU A 29 -0.26 6.84 8.99
CA LEU A 29 -1.31 5.84 9.04
C LEU A 29 -1.25 4.99 10.31
N SER A 30 -2.43 4.58 10.78
CA SER A 30 -2.54 3.63 11.90
C SER A 30 -2.01 2.25 11.49
N ARG A 31 -1.55 1.48 12.48
CA ARG A 31 -1.11 0.09 12.24
C ARG A 31 -2.19 -0.76 11.58
N ASN A 32 -3.45 -0.59 11.99
CA ASN A 32 -4.59 -1.30 11.42
C ASN A 32 -4.79 -0.96 9.93
N THR A 33 -4.58 0.30 9.56
CA THR A 33 -4.66 0.71 8.14
C THR A 33 -3.55 0.09 7.32
N VAL A 34 -2.31 0.09 7.83
CA VAL A 34 -1.17 -0.54 7.14
C VAL A 34 -1.39 -2.05 7.00
N ASP A 35 -1.94 -2.70 8.03
CA ASP A 35 -2.28 -4.12 7.98
C ASP A 35 -3.32 -4.44 6.90
N LYS A 36 -4.36 -3.61 6.75
CA LYS A 36 -5.31 -3.74 5.65
C LYS A 36 -4.64 -3.63 4.28
N ILE A 37 -3.73 -2.69 4.09
CA ILE A 37 -2.96 -2.58 2.85
C ILE A 37 -2.13 -3.84 2.61
N TRP A 38 -1.60 -4.45 3.68
CA TRP A 38 -0.79 -5.66 3.58
C TRP A 38 -1.59 -6.90 3.21
N ASN A 39 -2.84 -6.96 3.66
CA ASN A 39 -3.75 -8.10 3.49
C ASN A 39 -4.86 -7.87 2.45
N ASP A 40 -4.68 -6.89 1.54
CA ASP A 40 -5.67 -6.53 0.50
C ASP A 40 -7.08 -6.22 1.05
N GLY A 41 -7.12 -5.66 2.25
CA GLY A 41 -8.32 -5.20 2.92
C GLY A 41 -8.85 -3.88 2.36
N VAL A 42 -10.11 -3.59 2.67
CA VAL A 42 -10.80 -2.38 2.20
C VAL A 42 -10.27 -1.14 2.90
N VAL A 43 -9.80 -0.17 2.10
CA VAL A 43 -9.37 1.16 2.55
C VAL A 43 -10.07 2.25 1.73
N SER A 44 -10.18 3.45 2.29
CA SER A 44 -10.79 4.58 1.59
C SER A 44 -9.83 5.23 0.59
N THR A 45 -10.39 5.98 -0.37
CA THR A 45 -9.62 6.77 -1.34
C THR A 45 -8.69 7.79 -0.68
N LYS A 46 -9.03 8.30 0.50
CA LYS A 46 -8.15 9.16 1.29
C LYS A 46 -6.82 8.47 1.63
N ILE A 47 -6.87 7.19 2.03
CA ILE A 47 -5.67 6.42 2.36
C ILE A 47 -4.80 6.21 1.12
N ILE A 48 -5.44 5.91 -0.01
CA ILE A 48 -4.77 5.77 -1.32
C ILE A 48 -4.03 7.07 -1.66
N ASN A 49 -4.70 8.22 -1.58
CA ASN A 49 -4.09 9.54 -1.82
C ASN A 49 -2.92 9.82 -0.86
N THR A 50 -3.05 9.47 0.43
CA THR A 50 -1.96 9.61 1.40
C THR A 50 -0.72 8.82 0.95
N ILE A 51 -0.88 7.56 0.54
CA ILE A 51 0.25 6.74 0.09
C ILE A 51 0.89 7.36 -1.17
N CYS A 52 0.07 7.67 -2.19
CA CYS A 52 0.55 8.26 -3.43
C CYS A 52 1.33 9.55 -3.17
N SER A 53 0.81 10.43 -2.32
CA SER A 53 1.46 11.71 -1.99
C SER A 53 2.72 11.54 -1.13
N THR A 54 2.73 10.61 -0.16
CA THR A 54 3.89 10.38 0.71
C THR A 54 5.08 9.82 -0.04
N TYR A 55 4.84 8.95 -1.02
CA TYR A 55 5.89 8.24 -1.73
C TYR A 55 6.14 8.75 -3.15
N ASP A 56 5.39 9.75 -3.61
CA ASP A 56 5.42 10.29 -4.97
C ASP A 56 5.23 9.19 -6.05
N ILE A 57 4.18 8.38 -5.86
CA ILE A 57 3.84 7.24 -6.73
C ILE A 57 2.41 7.34 -7.23
N ARG A 58 2.16 6.81 -8.43
CA ARG A 58 0.83 6.84 -9.06
C ARG A 58 -0.07 5.72 -8.53
N VAL A 59 -1.39 5.90 -8.63
CA VAL A 59 -2.36 4.93 -8.10
C VAL A 59 -2.27 3.57 -8.80
N GLU A 60 -2.00 3.55 -10.10
CA GLU A 60 -1.80 2.34 -10.90
C GLU A 60 -0.53 1.56 -10.56
N ASP A 61 0.43 2.21 -9.89
CA ASP A 61 1.68 1.61 -9.43
C ASP A 61 1.56 1.05 -8.00
N ILE A 62 0.50 1.41 -7.27
CA ILE A 62 0.25 0.88 -5.92
C ILE A 62 -0.81 -0.22 -5.87
N MET A 63 -1.77 -0.21 -6.80
CA MET A 63 -2.88 -1.17 -6.79
C MET A 63 -3.27 -1.67 -8.17
N GLU A 64 -3.90 -2.83 -8.17
CA GLU A 64 -4.47 -3.46 -9.36
C GLU A 64 -5.75 -4.21 -9.02
N TYR A 65 -6.59 -4.43 -10.03
CA TYR A 65 -7.73 -5.32 -9.91
C TYR A 65 -7.33 -6.72 -10.38
N ARG A 66 -7.42 -7.71 -9.49
CA ARG A 66 -7.25 -9.14 -9.79
C ARG A 66 -8.61 -9.79 -10.03
N LYS A 67 -8.76 -10.58 -11.08
CA LYS A 67 -9.91 -11.49 -11.17
C LYS A 67 -9.68 -12.67 -10.23
N ASP A 68 -10.72 -13.12 -9.56
CA ASP A 68 -10.68 -14.38 -8.80
C ASP A 68 -10.24 -15.52 -9.74
N GLY A 69 -9.19 -16.24 -9.36
CA GLY A 69 -8.63 -17.37 -10.12
C GLY A 69 -7.33 -17.10 -10.89
N GLN A 70 -6.61 -16.02 -10.62
CA GLN A 70 -5.26 -15.73 -11.13
C GLN A 70 -4.23 -15.61 -10.02
#